data_AF-A0A822HZM9-F1
#
_entry.id   AF-A0A822HZM9-F1
#
_cell.length_a   1.000
_cell.length_b   1.000
_cell.length_c   1.000
_cell.angle_alpha   90.00
_cell.angle_beta   90.00
_cell.angle_gamma   90.00
#
_symmetry.space_group_name_H-M   'P 1'
#
loop_
_entity.id
_entity.type
_entity.pdbx_description
1 polymer ?
#
loop_
_entity_poly.entity_id
_entity_poly.type
_entity_poly.pdbx_seq_one_letter_code
_entity_poly.pdbx_strand_id
1 'polypeptide(L)'
;TFSFFFFKGKLEAELSLVTAEEAEQNPVGKAREAPQPLDEPNRPKTSFLWFTSPWKTLRFVIWRNFKWAIILGIVIFILVIFLLIALWTVPGEIVKQVATKIFKN
;
A
#
# COMPACT_ATOMS: atom_id res chain seq x y z
N THR A 1 2.60 5.45 32.60
CA THR A 1 1.57 4.89 31.72
C THR A 1 2.15 4.55 30.37
N PHE A 2 2.65 3.33 30.18
CA PHE A 2 2.86 2.75 28.84
C PHE A 2 2.95 1.24 28.99
N SER A 3 1.78 0.58 28.96
CA SER A 3 1.68 -0.88 29.06
C SER A 3 1.84 -1.47 27.66
N PHE A 4 2.89 -2.27 27.47
CA PHE A 4 3.22 -2.96 26.23
C PHE A 4 2.16 -4.06 25.96
N PHE A 5 1.29 -3.84 24.98
CA PHE A 5 0.23 -4.78 24.57
C PHE A 5 0.79 -5.79 23.56
N PHE A 6 1.61 -6.73 24.03
CA PHE A 6 2.06 -7.85 23.19
C PHE A 6 1.61 -9.16 23.87
N PHE A 7 0.64 -9.83 23.25
CA PHE A 7 0.07 -11.13 23.62
C PHE A 7 -0.80 -11.23 24.87
N LYS A 8 -2.00 -10.64 24.81
CA LYS A 8 -3.16 -11.18 25.55
C LYS A 8 -4.00 -12.01 24.59
N GLY A 9 -3.57 -13.24 24.32
CA GLY A 9 -4.40 -14.23 23.65
C GLY A 9 -5.61 -14.51 24.53
N LYS A 10 -6.80 -14.06 24.12
CA LYS A 10 -8.08 -14.41 24.75
C LYS A 10 -8.37 -15.87 24.41
N LEU A 11 -7.95 -16.80 25.26
CA LEU A 11 -8.52 -18.14 25.31
C LEU A 11 -9.81 -18.04 26.13
N GLU A 12 -10.92 -17.74 25.46
CA GLU A 12 -12.27 -17.93 26.02
C GLU A 12 -12.58 -19.42 25.91
N ALA A 13 -12.16 -20.19 26.91
CA ALA A 13 -12.52 -21.60 27.04
C ALA A 13 -13.88 -21.67 27.73
N GLU A 14 -14.96 -21.80 26.95
CA GLU A 14 -16.26 -22.20 27.47
C GLU A 14 -16.22 -23.69 27.78
N LEU A 15 -16.08 -24.04 29.06
CA LEU A 15 -16.28 -25.40 29.54
C LEU A 15 -17.77 -25.61 29.78
N SER A 16 -18.47 -26.18 28.79
CA SER A 16 -19.79 -26.74 29.00
C SER A 16 -19.66 -27.98 29.90
N LEU A 17 -19.94 -27.81 31.19
CA LEU A 17 -20.09 -28.91 32.15
C LEU A 17 -21.35 -29.68 31.77
N VAL A 18 -21.18 -30.72 30.95
CA VAL A 18 -22.26 -31.65 30.60
C VAL A 18 -22.67 -32.40 31.87
N THR A 19 -23.88 -32.12 32.33
CA THR A 19 -24.58 -32.89 33.38
C THR A 19 -24.78 -34.33 32.92
N ALA A 20 -24.70 -35.27 33.86
CA ALA A 20 -24.58 -36.72 33.64
C ALA A 20 -25.65 -37.39 32.73
N GLU A 21 -26.70 -36.67 32.35
CA GLU A 21 -27.83 -37.19 31.56
C GLU A 21 -27.57 -37.18 30.04
N GLU A 22 -26.64 -36.39 29.51
CA GLU A 22 -26.32 -36.39 28.05
C GLU A 22 -25.18 -37.35 27.65
N ALA A 23 -24.47 -37.91 28.64
CA ALA A 23 -23.35 -38.83 28.41
C ALA A 23 -23.78 -40.23 27.94
N GLU A 24 -25.06 -40.60 28.09
CA GLU A 24 -25.57 -41.91 27.64
C GLU A 24 -25.89 -41.95 26.14
N GLN A 25 -26.18 -40.82 25.49
CA GLN A 25 -26.50 -40.83 24.05
C GLN A 25 -25.28 -40.88 23.14
N ASN A 26 -24.09 -40.49 23.61
CA ASN A 26 -22.85 -40.58 22.85
C ASN A 26 -21.79 -41.35 23.64
N PRO A 27 -21.73 -42.70 23.52
CA PRO A 27 -20.71 -43.49 24.20
C PRO A 27 -19.32 -43.06 23.73
N VAL A 28 -18.57 -42.44 24.63
CA VAL A 28 -17.18 -42.01 24.40
C VAL A 28 -16.31 -43.26 24.24
N GLY A 29 -15.64 -43.40 23.08
CA GLY A 29 -14.75 -44.54 22.82
C GLY A 29 -14.95 -45.26 21.48
N LYS A 30 -15.89 -44.84 20.64
CA LYS A 30 -15.91 -45.24 19.23
C LYS A 30 -15.04 -44.31 18.41
N ALA A 31 -14.34 -44.90 17.44
CA ALA A 31 -13.39 -44.25 16.55
C ALA A 31 -13.88 -42.84 16.17
N ARG A 32 -12.99 -41.86 16.36
CA ARG A 32 -13.18 -40.44 16.02
C ARG A 32 -14.04 -40.34 14.76
N GLU A 33 -15.30 -39.91 14.89
CA GLU A 33 -15.93 -39.28 13.74
C GLU A 33 -15.02 -38.11 13.37
N ALA A 34 -14.63 -38.02 12.10
CA ALA A 34 -13.84 -36.89 11.64
C ALA A 34 -14.53 -35.62 12.15
N PRO A 35 -13.79 -34.70 12.79
CA PRO A 35 -14.38 -33.49 13.36
C PRO A 35 -15.32 -32.89 12.32
N GLN A 36 -16.57 -32.63 12.69
CA GLN A 36 -17.54 -32.05 11.76
C GLN A 36 -16.86 -30.90 11.02
N PRO A 37 -16.87 -30.89 9.68
CA PRO A 37 -16.11 -29.91 8.91
C PRO A 37 -16.62 -28.54 9.29
N LEU A 38 -15.85 -27.84 10.13
CA LEU A 38 -16.06 -26.43 10.40
C LEU A 38 -16.00 -25.73 9.05
N ASP A 39 -17.00 -24.89 8.76
CA ASP A 39 -16.95 -24.03 7.59
C ASP A 39 -15.62 -23.27 7.59
N GLU A 40 -14.93 -23.35 6.46
CA GLU A 40 -13.59 -22.77 6.31
C GLU A 40 -13.68 -21.28 6.73
N PRO A 41 -12.87 -20.83 7.71
CA PRO A 41 -12.95 -19.45 8.16
C PRO A 41 -12.77 -18.57 6.94
N ASN A 42 -13.69 -17.62 6.73
CA ASN A 42 -13.68 -16.71 5.60
C ASN A 42 -12.42 -15.84 5.66
N ARG A 43 -11.31 -16.39 5.16
CA ARG A 43 -9.98 -15.80 5.27
C ARG A 43 -9.95 -14.67 4.25
N PRO A 44 -9.91 -13.40 4.67
CA PRO A 44 -9.86 -12.32 3.72
C PRO A 44 -8.61 -12.51 2.87
N LYS A 45 -8.78 -12.67 1.55
CA LYS A 45 -7.67 -12.82 0.58
C LYS A 45 -6.71 -11.62 0.58
N THR A 46 -7.01 -10.59 1.37
CA THR A 46 -6.43 -9.24 1.29
C THR A 46 -5.50 -8.88 2.45
N SER A 47 -5.48 -9.63 3.56
CA SER A 47 -4.75 -9.20 4.77
C SER A 47 -3.22 -9.30 4.66
N PHE A 48 -2.68 -10.12 3.74
CA PHE A 48 -1.23 -10.35 3.61
C PHE A 48 -0.62 -10.00 2.25
N LEU A 49 -1.40 -9.53 1.27
CA LEU A 49 -0.91 -9.28 -0.11
C LEU A 49 0.19 -8.22 -0.21
N TRP A 50 0.21 -7.26 0.70
CA TRP A 50 1.29 -6.27 0.85
C TRP A 50 2.63 -6.93 1.20
N PHE A 51 2.62 -7.96 2.05
CA PHE A 51 3.84 -8.53 2.63
C PHE A 51 4.45 -9.60 1.71
N THR A 52 3.61 -10.31 0.97
CA THR A 52 4.03 -11.34 0.01
C THR A 52 4.42 -10.78 -1.36
N SER A 53 3.92 -9.59 -1.74
CA SER A 53 4.26 -8.98 -3.03
C SER A 53 4.40 -7.45 -2.95
N PRO A 54 5.47 -6.95 -2.31
CA PRO A 54 5.64 -5.52 -2.04
C PRO A 54 5.54 -4.65 -3.31
N TRP A 55 6.03 -5.13 -4.45
CA TRP A 55 5.98 -4.42 -5.74
C TRP A 55 4.57 -4.18 -6.29
N LYS A 56 3.65 -5.13 -6.14
CA LYS A 56 2.27 -4.99 -6.65
C LYS A 56 1.49 -3.99 -5.82
N THR A 57 1.69 -4.02 -4.50
CA THR A 57 1.06 -3.09 -3.56
C THR A 57 1.65 -1.68 -3.68
N LEU A 58 2.98 -1.54 -3.84
CA LEU A 58 3.61 -0.25 -4.09
C LEU A 58 3.04 0.38 -5.37
N ARG A 59 2.97 -0.37 -6.48
CA ARG A 59 2.41 0.11 -7.74
C ARG A 59 0.95 0.54 -7.57
N PHE A 60 0.14 -0.18 -6.79
CA PHE A 60 -1.26 0.16 -6.55
C PHE A 60 -1.43 1.43 -5.68
N VAL A 61 -0.62 1.58 -4.64
CA VAL A 61 -0.59 2.78 -3.77
C VAL A 61 -0.08 3.99 -4.54
N ILE A 62 0.95 3.80 -5.36
CA ILE A 62 1.48 4.79 -6.29
C ILE A 62 0.39 5.17 -7.28
N TRP A 63 -0.27 4.22 -7.94
CA TRP A 63 -1.31 4.51 -8.94
C TRP A 63 -2.50 5.31 -8.39
N ARG A 64 -2.85 5.14 -7.11
CA ARG A 64 -3.95 5.88 -6.48
C ARG A 64 -3.56 7.31 -6.09
N ASN A 65 -2.31 7.54 -5.69
CA ASN A 65 -1.83 8.86 -5.23
C ASN A 65 -1.10 9.67 -6.33
N PHE A 66 -0.54 9.02 -7.35
CA PHE A 66 0.34 9.67 -8.32
C PHE A 66 -0.37 10.43 -9.44
N LYS A 67 -1.71 10.45 -9.51
CA LYS A 67 -2.39 11.28 -10.54
C LYS A 67 -1.93 12.74 -10.46
N TRP A 68 -1.83 13.29 -9.25
CA TRP A 68 -1.32 14.65 -9.02
C TRP A 68 0.20 14.74 -9.11
N ALA A 69 0.93 13.71 -8.67
CA ALA A 69 2.39 13.70 -8.75
C ALA A 69 2.91 13.64 -10.21
N ILE A 70 2.21 12.93 -11.10
CA ILE A 70 2.52 12.87 -12.53
C ILE A 70 2.28 14.24 -13.17
N ILE A 71 1.15 14.89 -12.86
CA ILE A 71 0.85 16.24 -13.34
C ILE A 71 1.94 17.22 -12.87
N LEU A 72 2.30 17.18 -11.58
CA LEU A 72 3.35 18.03 -11.03
C LEU A 72 4.72 17.76 -11.68
N GLY A 73 5.05 16.49 -11.92
CA GLY A 73 6.28 16.10 -12.62
C GLY A 73 6.33 16.65 -14.04
N ILE A 74 5.22 16.60 -14.79
CA ILE A 74 5.10 17.17 -16.14
C ILE A 74 5.29 18.70 -16.10
N VAL A 75 4.66 19.39 -15.15
CA VAL A 75 4.79 20.85 -15.00
C VAL A 75 6.24 21.24 -14.69
N ILE A 76 6.89 20.54 -13.76
CA ILE A 76 8.30 20.78 -13.43
C ILE A 76 9.19 20.53 -14.65
N PHE A 77 8.94 19.44 -15.39
CA PHE A 77 9.71 19.11 -16.58
C PHE A 77 9.63 20.20 -17.66
N ILE A 78 8.42 20.73 -17.90
CA ILE A 78 8.21 21.85 -18.82
C ILE A 78 8.96 23.10 -18.34
N LEU A 79 8.89 23.43 -17.05
CA LEU A 79 9.62 24.57 -16.48
C LEU A 79 11.14 24.44 -16.64
N VAL A 80 11.68 23.25 -16.42
CA VAL A 80 13.13 23.00 -16.59
C VAL A 80 13.54 23.19 -18.05
N ILE A 81 12.78 22.62 -19.00
CA ILE A 81 13.05 22.81 -20.43
C ILE A 81 12.98 24.29 -20.81
N PHE A 82 11.96 25.00 -20.33
CA PHE A 82 11.81 26.42 -20.58
C PHE A 82 13.02 27.21 -20.06
N LEU A 83 13.49 26.92 -18.85
CA LEU A 83 14.67 27.57 -18.28
C LEU A 83 15.95 27.25 -19.07
N LEU A 84 16.14 26.00 -19.48
CA LEU A 84 17.31 25.61 -20.29
C LEU A 84 17.35 26.37 -21.62
N ILE A 85 16.21 26.45 -22.32
CA ILE A 85 16.09 27.20 -23.56
C ILE A 85 16.31 28.69 -23.29
N ALA A 86 15.66 29.27 -22.29
CA ALA A 86 15.79 30.69 -21.96
C ALA A 86 17.26 31.06 -21.64
N LEU A 87 17.95 30.27 -20.81
CA LEU A 87 19.36 30.49 -20.49
C LEU A 87 20.26 30.40 -21.73
N TRP A 88 19.93 29.52 -22.67
CA TRP A 88 20.71 29.35 -23.89
C TRP A 88 20.42 30.45 -24.94
N THR A 89 19.17 30.87 -25.09
CA THR A 89 18.73 31.83 -26.11
C THR A 89 18.98 33.29 -25.72
N VAL A 90 18.80 33.65 -24.44
CA VAL A 90 18.96 35.03 -23.94
C VAL A 90 20.32 35.66 -24.30
N PRO A 91 21.49 35.03 -24.05
CA PRO A 91 22.77 35.65 -24.39
C PRO A 91 22.95 35.83 -25.90
N GLY A 92 22.46 34.87 -26.70
CA GLY A 92 22.59 34.92 -28.16
C GLY A 92 21.86 36.11 -28.79
N GLU A 93 20.65 36.42 -28.30
CA GLU A 93 19.87 37.54 -28.85
C GLU A 93 20.34 38.91 -28.36
N ILE A 94 20.80 39.01 -27.11
CA ILE A 94 21.38 40.25 -26.59
C ILE A 94 22.60 40.65 -27.43
N VAL A 95 23.49 39.69 -27.74
CA VAL A 95 24.69 39.95 -28.55
C VAL A 95 24.32 40.44 -29.95
N LYS A 96 23.33 39.83 -30.61
CA LYS A 96 22.88 40.26 -31.94
C LYS A 96 22.31 41.69 -31.93
N GLN A 97 21.53 42.04 -30.92
CA GLN A 97 20.97 43.39 -30.80
C GLN A 97 22.04 44.44 -30.51
N VAL A 98 23.01 44.12 -29.66
CA VAL A 98 24.14 45.01 -29.36
C VAL A 98 25.02 45.20 -30.60
N ALA A 99 25.39 44.10 -31.28
CA ALA A 99 26.20 44.16 -32.48
C ALA A 99 25.51 44.99 -33.58
N THR A 100 24.22 44.74 -33.84
CA THR A 100 23.48 45.50 -34.86
C THR A 100 23.37 46.98 -34.53
N LYS A 101 23.20 47.36 -33.26
CA LYS A 101 23.22 48.78 -32.85
C LYS A 101 24.59 49.42 -33.04
N ILE A 102 25.68 48.70 -32.77
CA ILE A 102 27.06 49.20 -32.95
C ILE A 102 27.41 49.36 -34.43
N PHE A 103 27.04 48.40 -35.29
CA PHE A 103 27.41 48.44 -36.71
C PHE A 103 26.49 49.32 -37.58
N LYS A 104 25.28 49.62 -37.11
CA LYS A 104 24.29 50.42 -37.86
C LYS A 104 24.33 51.92 -37.51
N ASN A 105 25.02 52.29 -36.43
CA ASN A 105 25.24 53.68 -36.01
C ASN A 105 26.64 54.14 -36.40
#